data_AF-A0A2A5AB54-F1
#
_entry.id   AF-A0A2A5AB54-F1
#
_cell.length_a   1.000
_cell.length_b   1.000
_cell.length_c   1.000
_cell.angle_alpha   90.00
_cell.angle_beta   90.00
_cell.angle_gamma   90.00
#
_symmetry.space_group_name_H-M   'P 1'
#
loop_
_entity.id
_entity.type
_entity.pdbx_description
1 polymer ?
#
loop_
_entity_poly.entity_id
_entity_poly.type
_entity_poly.pdbx_seq_one_letter_code
_entity_poly.pdbx_strand_id
1 'polypeptide(L)' 'MKLKKITCVKYGNYFINVDNITFISCGETNQETDGTESHQIYIHFSGGVESTMLYVSNIEESMKALNT' A
#
# COMPACT_ATOMS: atom_id res chain seq x y z
N MET A 1 2.69 18.55 2.34
CA MET A 1 2.58 17.48 1.34
C MET A 1 3.79 16.59 1.44
N LYS A 2 3.63 15.46 2.13
CA LYS A 2 4.63 14.40 2.26
C LYS A 2 4.26 13.27 1.29
N LEU A 3 4.98 13.17 0.17
CA LEU A 3 4.83 12.05 -0.75
C LEU A 3 5.80 10.93 -0.38
N LYS A 4 5.29 9.69 -0.29
CA LYS A 4 6.09 8.48 -0.07
C LYS A 4 5.95 7.53 -1.24
N LYS A 5 7.06 6.92 -1.62
CA LYS A 5 7.12 5.92 -2.69
C LYS A 5 6.84 4.54 -2.10
N ILE A 6 5.90 3.81 -2.68
CA ILE A 6 5.63 2.39 -2.38
C ILE A 6 5.78 1.59 -3.66
N THR A 7 6.53 0.49 -3.61
CA THR A 7 6.67 -0.42 -4.75
C THR A 7 5.62 -1.51 -4.65
N CYS A 8 4.70 -1.53 -5.63
CA CYS A 8 3.69 -2.55 -5.78
C CYS A 8 4.19 -3.67 -6.69
N VAL A 9 3.94 -4.92 -6.31
CA VAL A 9 4.33 -6.12 -7.06
C VAL A 9 3.70 -6.14 -8.46
N LYS A 10 2.41 -5.78 -8.57
CA LYS A 10 1.67 -5.83 -9.86
C LYS A 10 1.81 -4.59 -10.71
N TYR A 11 1.90 -3.44 -10.07
CA TYR A 11 1.63 -2.16 -10.74
C TYR A 11 2.81 -1.18 -10.67
N GLY A 12 3.96 -1.59 -10.11
CA GLY A 12 5.16 -0.77 -10.02
C GLY A 12 5.10 0.29 -8.92
N ASN A 13 5.75 1.43 -9.13
CA ASN A 13 5.93 2.44 -8.09
C ASN A 13 4.72 3.38 -7.96
N TYR A 14 4.22 3.54 -6.73
CA TYR A 14 3.16 4.49 -6.35
C TYR A 14 3.74 5.61 -5.52
N PHE A 15 3.22 6.82 -5.69
CA PHE A 15 3.51 7.97 -4.85
C PHE A 15 2.26 8.37 -4.08
N ILE A 16 2.31 8.24 -2.76
CA ILE A 16 1.16 8.40 -1.88
C ILE A 16 1.36 9.62 -1.01
N ASN A 17 0.38 10.52 -0.97
CA ASN A 17 0.38 11.63 -0.03
C ASN A 17 -0.03 11.13 1.35
N VAL A 18 0.95 10.94 2.24
CA VAL A 18 0.69 10.38 3.57
C VAL A 18 -0.07 11.33 4.48
N ASP A 19 -0.04 12.64 4.18
CA ASP A 19 -0.82 13.65 4.91
C ASP A 19 -2.34 13.41 4.78
N ASN A 20 -2.77 12.66 3.75
CA ASN A 20 -4.18 12.35 3.49
C ASN A 20 -4.57 10.95 3.98
N ILE A 21 -3.66 10.13 4.53
CA ILE A 21 -4.01 8.79 4.98
C ILE A 21 -4.79 8.87 6.30
N THR A 22 -5.96 8.27 6.34
CA THR A 22 -6.78 8.16 7.56
C THR A 22 -6.44 6.89 8.32
N PHE A 23 -6.46 5.75 7.65
CA PHE A 23 -6.01 4.47 8.19
C PHE A 23 -5.60 3.51 7.08
N ILE A 24 -4.89 2.45 7.46
CA ILE A 24 -4.46 1.39 6.56
C ILE A 24 -4.95 0.07 7.16
N SER A 25 -5.55 -0.79 6.34
CA SER A 25 -5.92 -2.16 6.72
C SER A 25 -5.19 -3.17 5.84
N CYS A 26 -4.96 -4.37 6.38
CA CYS A 26 -4.26 -5.45 5.69
C CYS A 26 -5.27 -6.50 5.24
N GLY A 27 -5.11 -6.96 3.99
CA GLY A 27 -5.93 -8.02 3.41
C GLY A 27 -5.22 -9.36 3.40
N GLU A 28 -5.52 -10.17 2.40
CA GLU A 28 -4.97 -11.52 2.24
C GLU A 28 -3.53 -11.50 1.69
N THR A 29 -2.81 -12.59 1.97
CA THR A 29 -1.55 -12.92 1.30
C THR A 29 -1.85 -13.72 0.04
N ASN A 30 -1.29 -13.29 -1.09
CA ASN A 30 -1.46 -13.92 -2.38
C ASN A 30 -0.13 -14.50 -2.87
N GLN A 31 -0.21 -15.62 -3.58
CA GLN A 31 0.89 -16.15 -4.37
C GLN A 31 0.67 -15.75 -5.83
N GLU A 32 1.56 -14.93 -6.38
CA GLU A 32 1.47 -14.45 -7.75
C GLU A 32 1.88 -15.54 -8.76
N THR A 33 1.56 -15.32 -10.03
CA THR A 33 1.78 -16.31 -11.11
C THR A 33 3.26 -16.66 -11.32
N ASP A 34 4.17 -15.76 -10.96
CA ASP A 34 5.62 -15.97 -11.02
C ASP A 34 6.19 -16.60 -9.72
N GLY A 35 5.33 -16.96 -8.77
CA GLY A 35 5.70 -17.54 -7.48
C GLY A 35 6.01 -16.50 -6.39
N THR A 36 5.96 -15.20 -6.70
CA THR A 36 6.20 -14.12 -5.72
C THR A 36 5.07 -14.07 -4.69
N GLU A 37 5.41 -13.98 -3.41
CA GLU A 37 4.44 -13.71 -2.34
C GLU A 37 4.13 -12.20 -2.29
N SER A 38 2.85 -11.85 -2.22
CA SER A 38 2.40 -10.47 -2.09
C SER A 38 1.35 -10.34 -0.98
N HIS A 39 1.35 -9.22 -0.28
CA HIS A 39 0.38 -8.89 0.75
C HIS A 39 -0.50 -7.73 0.29
N GLN A 40 -1.81 -7.85 0.50
CA GLN A 40 -2.74 -6.78 0.20
C GLN A 40 -2.71 -5.72 1.32
N ILE A 41 -2.58 -4.46 0.95
CA ILE A 41 -2.84 -3.31 1.83
C ILE A 41 -3.92 -2.41 1.22
N TYR A 42 -4.84 -1.96 2.06
CA TYR A 42 -5.88 -0.99 1.72
C TYR A 42 -5.57 0.33 2.42
N ILE A 43 -5.40 1.39 1.64
CA ILE A 43 -5.10 2.72 2.15
C ILE A 43 -6.35 3.56 1.97
N HIS A 44 -6.87 4.10 3.08
CA HIS A 44 -8.07 4.92 3.11
C HIS A 44 -7.70 6.39 3.28
N PHE A 45 -8.16 7.26 2.38
CA PHE A 45 -7.82 8.67 2.39
C PHE A 45 -8.90 9.55 3.06
N SER A 46 -8.47 10.64 3.69
CA SER A 46 -9.33 11.67 4.25
C SER A 46 -10.04 12.42 3.12
N GLY A 47 -11.36 12.53 3.18
CA GLY A 47 -12.16 13.18 2.13
C GLY A 47 -13.31 12.33 1.60
N GLY A 48 -13.34 11.04 1.95
CA GLY A 48 -14.47 10.15 1.71
C GLY A 48 -14.53 9.61 0.29
N VAL A 49 -14.62 8.28 0.17
CA VAL A 49 -14.78 7.46 -1.06
C VAL A 49 -13.50 6.93 -1.70
N GLU A 50 -12.37 7.63 -1.67
CA GLU A 50 -11.15 7.11 -2.31
C GLU A 50 -10.35 6.20 -1.35
N SER A 51 -10.32 4.90 -1.68
CA SER A 51 -9.40 3.93 -1.10
C SER A 51 -8.61 3.28 -2.23
N THR A 52 -7.34 2.96 -1.98
CA THR A 52 -6.52 2.23 -2.95
C THR A 52 -6.03 0.92 -2.36
N MET A 53 -6.00 -0.13 -3.18
CA MET A 53 -5.49 -1.44 -2.84
C MET A 53 -4.14 -1.65 -3.54
N LEU A 54 -3.11 -2.00 -2.77
CA LEU A 54 -1.77 -2.30 -3.29
C LEU A 54 -1.33 -3.69 -2.86
N TYR A 55 -0.52 -4.32 -3.70
CA TYR A 55 0.13 -5.60 -3.43
C TYR A 55 1.60 -5.35 -3.12
N VAL A 56 2.05 -5.62 -1.91
CA VAL A 56 3.43 -5.34 -1.46
C VAL A 56 4.13 -6.63 -1.08
N SER A 57 5.42 -6.76 -1.38
CA SER A 57 6.20 -7.95 -1.02
C SER A 57 6.65 -7.96 0.45
N ASN A 58 6.64 -6.82 1.12
CA ASN A 58 6.95 -6.69 2.54
C ASN A 58 5.99 -5.70 3.20
N ILE A 59 5.08 -6.23 4.02
CA ILE A 59 4.04 -5.44 4.67
C ILE A 59 4.60 -4.51 5.75
N GLU A 60 5.58 -4.98 6.55
CA GLU A 60 6.16 -4.19 7.65
C GLU A 60 6.88 -2.95 7.12
N GLU A 61 7.70 -3.11 6.08
CA GLU A 61 8.41 -2.00 5.44
C GLU A 61 7.42 -1.01 4.82
N SER A 62 6.40 -1.51 4.12
CA SER A 62 5.36 -0.68 3.50
C SER A 62 4.58 0.12 4.53
N MET A 63 4.17 -0.51 5.63
CA MET A 63 3.47 0.14 6.73
C MET A 63 4.36 1.20 7.41
N LYS A 64 5.64 0.91 7.63
CA LYS A 64 6.58 1.89 8.19
C LYS A 64 6.76 3.10 7.28
N ALA A 65 6.86 2.89 5.96
CA ALA A 65 6.98 3.97 4.99
C ALA A 65 5.73 4.89 4.97
N LEU A 66 4.54 4.32 5.14
CA LEU A 66 3.27 5.04 5.10
C LEU A 66 2.87 5.73 6.41
N ASN A 67 3.39 5.27 7.56
CA ASN A 67 3.10 5.83 8.88
C ASN A 67 4.13 6.86 9.40
N THR A 68 4.96 7.47 8.52
CA THR A 68 6.05 8.42 8.88
C THR A 68 5.89 9.79 8.23
#